data_AF-A0A2G9SHT4-F1
#
_entry.id   AF-A0A2G9SHT4-F1
#
_cell.length_a   1.000
_cell.length_b   1.000
_cell.length_c   1.000
_cell.angle_alpha   90.00
_cell.angle_beta   90.00
_cell.angle_gamma   90.00
#
_symmetry.space_group_name_H-M   'P 1'
#
loop_
_entity.id
_entity.type
_entity.pdbx_description
1 polymer ?
#
loop_
_entity_poly.entity_id
_entity_poly.type
_entity_poly.pdbx_seq_one_letter_code
_entity_poly.pdbx_strand_id
1 'polypeptide(L)'
;MDVFIPLYLYPFIPVVTIPYLIKSFFFLIGHHIMIQNSLLGGHEPSIEIFEQPRQRGMRFRYKCEGRSAGSILGERSTENNRSYPSIQLQNLGYSVKGKVRVTLVTKNEPYRPHPHDLVGKDCREGYYETEFGADRRVLCFQNLGIQCVRRREVREAIHARKNRNINPFGVENSPCQY
;
A
#
# COMPACT_ATOMS: atom_id res chain seq x y z
N MET A 1 -26.22 -26.80 8.85
CA MET A 1 -25.35 -27.22 9.95
C MET A 1 -24.39 -26.09 10.21
N ASP A 2 -24.58 -25.52 11.38
CA ASP A 2 -23.89 -24.37 11.94
C ASP A 2 -22.40 -24.62 12.23
N VAL A 3 -21.79 -23.54 12.72
CA VAL A 3 -20.53 -23.38 13.46
C VAL A 3 -19.37 -22.79 12.64
N PHE A 4 -18.56 -21.85 13.11
CA PHE A 4 -18.65 -20.62 13.94
C PHE A 4 -17.19 -20.07 13.93
N ILE A 5 -17.05 -18.79 14.22
CA ILE A 5 -15.90 -17.89 14.07
C ILE A 5 -14.77 -18.17 15.08
N PRO A 6 -13.47 -17.91 14.78
CA PRO A 6 -12.55 -17.43 15.80
C PRO A 6 -12.51 -15.90 15.81
N LEU A 7 -12.99 -15.37 16.95
CA LEU A 7 -12.70 -14.03 17.45
C LEU A 7 -11.19 -13.83 17.55
N TYR A 8 -10.71 -12.65 17.16
CA TYR A 8 -9.48 -12.10 17.71
C TYR A 8 -9.78 -10.74 18.32
N LEU A 9 -9.69 -10.68 19.66
CA LEU A 9 -9.76 -9.47 20.46
C LEU A 9 -8.34 -8.88 20.59
N TYR A 10 -8.22 -7.58 20.34
CA TYR A 10 -7.14 -6.62 20.68
C TYR A 10 -5.79 -6.62 19.92
N PRO A 11 -5.34 -5.46 19.41
CA PRO A 11 -6.08 -4.30 18.89
C PRO A 11 -5.88 -4.24 17.37
N PHE A 12 -6.77 -4.85 16.60
CA PHE A 12 -6.69 -4.79 15.14
C PHE A 12 -8.06 -4.52 14.55
N ILE A 13 -8.23 -3.29 14.13
CA ILE A 13 -9.45 -2.76 13.51
C ILE A 13 -9.48 -3.25 12.06
N PRO A 14 -10.64 -3.71 11.55
CA PRO A 14 -10.80 -4.15 10.16
C PRO A 14 -10.30 -3.10 9.16
N VAL A 15 -9.43 -3.52 8.25
CA VAL A 15 -8.81 -2.66 7.24
C VAL A 15 -9.66 -2.65 5.97
N VAL A 16 -10.21 -1.48 5.65
CA VAL A 16 -10.83 -1.20 4.35
C VAL A 16 -9.74 -1.31 3.28
N THR A 17 -9.92 -2.26 2.35
CA THR A 17 -8.96 -2.54 1.29
C THR A 17 -9.55 -2.06 -0.02
N ILE A 18 -8.90 -1.11 -0.70
CA ILE A 18 -9.33 -0.69 -2.04
C ILE A 18 -8.23 -0.93 -3.08
N PRO A 19 -8.36 -1.95 -3.93
CA PRO A 19 -7.37 -2.28 -4.95
C PRO A 19 -7.56 -1.36 -6.18
N TYR A 20 -6.50 -0.64 -6.63
CA TYR A 20 -6.59 0.21 -7.83
C TYR A 20 -5.44 0.06 -8.85
N LEU A 21 -5.81 0.36 -10.10
CA LEU A 21 -5.16 -0.01 -11.35
C LEU A 21 -4.15 1.05 -11.84
N ILE A 22 -2.86 0.69 -11.91
CA ILE A 22 -1.90 1.27 -12.86
C ILE A 22 -1.69 0.20 -13.92
N LYS A 23 -1.71 0.52 -15.23
CA LYS A 23 -1.52 -0.53 -16.25
C LYS A 23 -0.21 -1.29 -15.98
N SER A 24 -0.38 -2.60 -15.75
CA SER A 24 0.55 -3.65 -15.31
C SER A 24 0.60 -4.00 -13.81
N PHE A 25 0.27 -3.13 -12.84
CA PHE A 25 0.36 -3.47 -11.40
C PHE A 25 -0.65 -2.74 -10.51
N PHE A 26 -1.05 -3.36 -9.41
CA PHE A 26 -1.93 -2.73 -8.41
C PHE A 26 -1.10 -2.05 -7.33
N PHE A 27 -1.41 -0.78 -7.11
CA PHE A 27 -0.85 0.03 -6.03
C PHE A 27 -1.81 -0.08 -4.85
N LEU A 28 -1.45 -0.83 -3.80
CA LEU A 28 -2.30 -0.90 -2.61
C LEU A 28 -1.75 0.03 -1.54
N ILE A 29 -2.45 1.16 -1.38
CA ILE A 29 -2.30 2.02 -0.21
C ILE A 29 -3.22 1.47 0.86
N GLY A 30 -2.65 1.00 1.97
CA GLY A 30 -3.40 0.54 3.13
C GLY A 30 -3.25 -0.96 3.33
N HIS A 31 -2.23 -1.36 4.10
CA HIS A 31 -2.28 -2.70 4.69
C HIS A 31 -1.78 -2.88 6.13
N HIS A 32 -1.78 -1.81 6.90
CA HIS A 32 -1.87 -1.90 8.36
C HIS A 32 -2.08 -0.49 8.88
N ILE A 33 -3.33 -0.12 9.15
CA ILE A 33 -3.56 0.98 10.09
C ILE A 33 -3.63 0.39 11.47
N MET A 34 -2.51 0.45 12.18
CA MET A 34 -2.51 0.23 13.63
C MET A 34 -3.12 1.47 14.28
N ILE A 35 -4.44 1.47 14.43
CA ILE A 35 -5.16 2.47 15.21
C ILE A 35 -5.07 2.05 16.67
N GLN A 36 -4.42 2.87 17.51
CA GLN A 36 -4.55 2.72 18.95
C GLN A 36 -5.89 3.30 19.38
N ASN A 37 -6.86 2.42 19.70
CA ASN A 37 -8.19 2.69 20.26
C ASN A 37 -9.11 3.64 19.45
N SER A 38 -10.13 3.10 18.76
CA SER A 38 -11.24 3.89 18.24
C SER A 38 -12.59 3.27 18.59
N LEU A 39 -13.27 3.80 19.60
CA LEU A 39 -14.68 3.50 19.91
C LEU A 39 -15.46 4.79 20.24
N LEU A 40 -15.14 5.93 19.62
CA LEU A 40 -15.89 7.17 19.85
C LEU A 40 -16.39 7.74 18.51
N GLY A 41 -17.64 7.43 18.20
CA GLY A 41 -18.39 7.86 17.02
C GLY A 41 -18.89 6.65 16.25
N GLY A 42 -20.22 6.48 16.12
CA GLY A 42 -20.91 5.29 15.61
C GLY A 42 -20.69 4.92 14.13
N HIS A 43 -19.54 5.27 13.53
CA HIS A 43 -19.13 4.87 12.19
C HIS A 43 -17.77 4.20 12.22
N GLU A 44 -17.63 3.12 11.45
CA GLU A 44 -16.40 2.36 11.32
C GLU A 44 -15.31 3.19 10.61
N PRO A 45 -14.07 3.22 11.13
CA PRO A 45 -12.98 3.94 10.50
C PRO A 45 -12.70 3.35 9.11
N SER A 46 -12.58 4.22 8.11
CA SER A 46 -12.39 3.82 6.72
C SER A 46 -11.31 4.66 6.05
N ILE A 47 -10.81 4.13 4.93
CA ILE A 47 -9.83 4.80 4.07
C ILE A 47 -10.46 4.95 2.70
N GLU A 48 -10.38 6.15 2.14
CA GLU A 48 -10.77 6.42 0.76
C GLU A 48 -9.55 6.94 -0.02
N ILE A 49 -9.47 6.64 -1.31
CA ILE A 49 -8.46 7.28 -2.16
C ILE A 49 -8.93 8.69 -2.53
N PHE A 50 -8.19 9.69 -2.06
CA PHE A 50 -8.44 11.09 -2.38
C PHE A 50 -7.88 11.47 -3.77
N GLU A 51 -6.77 10.84 -4.16
CA GLU A 51 -6.22 10.96 -5.51
C GLU A 51 -5.55 9.67 -5.95
N GLN A 52 -5.96 9.18 -7.12
CA GLN A 52 -5.41 7.98 -7.72
C GLN A 52 -3.99 8.22 -8.26
N PRO A 53 -3.14 7.18 -8.31
CA PRO A 53 -1.91 7.26 -9.07
C PRO A 53 -2.19 7.33 -10.57
N ARG A 54 -1.41 8.14 -11.29
CA ARG A 54 -1.48 8.23 -12.74
C ARG A 54 -1.16 6.88 -13.37
N GLN A 55 -2.03 6.44 -14.28
CA GLN A 55 -1.92 5.10 -14.87
C GLN A 55 -0.83 4.95 -15.94
N ARG A 56 -0.30 6.06 -16.48
CA ARG A 56 0.66 6.08 -17.59
C ARG A 56 1.72 7.16 -17.40
N GLY A 57 2.81 7.04 -18.15
CA GLY A 57 3.88 8.04 -18.17
C GLY A 57 4.94 7.87 -17.07
N MET A 58 4.75 6.91 -16.16
CA MET A 58 5.82 6.43 -15.29
C MET A 58 6.51 5.22 -15.92
N ARG A 59 7.85 5.21 -15.85
CA ARG A 59 8.66 4.01 -16.12
C ARG A 59 9.27 3.49 -14.83
N PHE A 60 9.28 2.17 -14.67
CA PHE A 60 9.96 1.52 -13.55
C PHE A 60 11.46 1.51 -13.79
N ARG A 61 12.23 1.53 -12.71
CA ARG A 61 13.69 1.60 -12.78
C ARG A 61 14.33 0.34 -12.23
N TYR A 62 15.38 -0.13 -12.88
CA TYR A 62 16.21 -1.20 -12.32
C TYR A 62 17.14 -0.66 -11.24
N LYS A 63 17.53 -1.53 -10.31
CA LYS A 63 18.52 -1.23 -9.27
C LYS A 63 19.85 -0.69 -9.80
N CYS A 64 20.27 -1.15 -10.98
CA CYS A 64 21.52 -0.73 -11.61
C CYS A 64 21.49 0.66 -12.25
N GLU A 65 20.34 1.33 -12.38
CA GLU A 65 20.26 2.64 -13.05
C GLU A 65 20.85 3.79 -12.22
N GLY A 66 21.10 3.62 -10.91
CA GLY A 66 21.85 4.56 -10.06
C GLY A 66 21.18 5.92 -9.81
N ARG A 67 20.08 6.25 -10.50
CA ARG A 67 19.27 7.46 -10.30
C ARG A 67 18.05 7.14 -9.41
N SER A 68 17.44 8.17 -8.81
CA SER A 68 16.16 7.99 -8.11
C SER A 68 15.12 7.38 -9.06
N ALA A 69 14.23 6.53 -8.54
CA ALA A 69 13.23 5.83 -9.35
C ALA A 69 12.11 6.74 -9.91
N GLY A 70 12.22 8.06 -9.70
CA GLY A 70 11.17 9.02 -9.96
C GLY A 70 10.08 8.99 -8.89
N SER A 71 9.01 9.76 -9.14
CA SER A 71 7.84 9.86 -8.26
C SER A 71 6.59 9.44 -9.01
N ILE A 72 5.74 8.62 -8.39
CA ILE A 72 4.39 8.31 -8.85
C ILE A 72 3.60 9.59 -8.73
N LEU A 73 3.13 10.09 -9.86
CA LEU A 73 2.30 11.28 -9.91
C LEU A 73 0.83 10.89 -9.70
N GLY A 74 0.05 11.84 -9.20
CA GLY A 74 -1.40 11.71 -9.12
C GLY A 74 -2.05 11.80 -10.51
N GLU A 75 -3.24 11.25 -10.65
CA GLU A 75 -4.03 11.27 -11.88
C GLU A 75 -4.30 12.69 -12.36
N ARG A 76 -4.56 13.62 -11.43
CA ARG A 76 -4.83 15.04 -11.72
C ARG A 76 -3.57 15.87 -11.90
N SER A 77 -2.39 15.26 -11.79
CA SER A 77 -1.12 15.99 -11.93
C SER A 77 -1.06 16.61 -13.31
N THR A 78 -0.44 17.78 -13.41
CA THR A 78 -0.10 18.44 -14.67
C THR A 78 1.39 18.77 -14.68
N GLU A 79 1.90 19.34 -15.77
CA GLU A 79 3.30 19.78 -15.85
C GLU A 79 3.58 20.93 -14.89
N ASN A 80 2.65 21.88 -14.79
CA ASN A 80 2.78 23.08 -13.96
C ASN A 80 2.34 22.87 -12.51
N ASN A 81 1.45 21.91 -12.25
CA ASN A 81 0.97 21.60 -10.91
C ASN A 81 1.05 20.10 -10.65
N ARG A 82 2.11 19.67 -9.97
CA ARG A 82 2.34 18.27 -9.63
C ARG A 82 1.52 17.87 -8.42
N SER A 83 0.65 16.89 -8.60
CA SER A 83 -0.08 16.20 -7.53
C SER A 83 0.43 14.76 -7.40
N TYR A 84 0.04 14.10 -6.31
CA TYR A 84 0.56 12.79 -5.92
C TYR A 84 -0.59 11.88 -5.45
N PRO A 85 -0.40 10.55 -5.50
CA PRO A 85 -1.36 9.63 -4.91
C PRO A 85 -1.61 10.00 -3.45
N SER A 86 -2.88 9.97 -3.05
CA SER A 86 -3.24 10.32 -1.68
C SER A 86 -4.48 9.57 -1.21
N ILE A 87 -4.55 9.37 0.09
CA ILE A 87 -5.72 8.82 0.76
C ILE A 87 -6.30 9.81 1.74
N GLN A 88 -7.58 9.65 2.02
CA GLN A 88 -8.28 10.32 3.09
C GLN A 88 -8.70 9.28 4.13
N LEU A 89 -8.34 9.53 5.39
CA LEU A 89 -8.80 8.78 6.54
C LEU A 89 -10.14 9.38 6.99
N GLN A 90 -11.16 8.53 7.10
CA GLN A 90 -12.51 8.90 7.46
C GLN A 90 -12.94 8.23 8.75
N ASN A 91 -13.88 8.85 9.45
CA ASN A 91 -14.46 8.35 10.70
C ASN A 91 -13.41 8.06 11.80
N LEU A 92 -12.29 8.79 11.79
CA LEU A 92 -11.30 8.78 12.87
C LEU A 92 -11.56 9.89 13.86
N GLY A 93 -11.52 9.55 15.15
CA GLY A 93 -11.54 10.52 16.24
C GLY A 93 -10.33 11.46 16.18
N TYR A 94 -10.51 12.71 16.62
CA TYR A 94 -9.47 13.74 16.57
C TYR A 94 -8.19 13.38 17.34
N SER A 95 -8.21 12.45 18.28
CA SER A 95 -7.03 12.02 19.05
C SER A 95 -6.33 10.79 18.48
N VAL A 96 -6.82 10.21 17.38
CA VAL A 96 -6.30 8.97 16.84
C VAL A 96 -4.95 9.20 16.14
N LYS A 97 -3.98 8.36 16.49
CA LYS A 97 -2.70 8.21 15.80
C LYS A 97 -2.56 6.79 15.29
N GLY A 98 -1.81 6.62 14.22
CA GLY A 98 -1.55 5.30 13.66
C GLY A 98 -0.48 5.31 12.59
N LYS A 99 -0.35 4.17 11.91
CA LYS A 99 0.57 4.00 10.78
C LYS A 99 -0.20 3.73 9.50
N VAL A 100 0.35 4.10 8.35
CA VAL A 100 -0.14 3.67 7.04
C VAL A 100 1.00 2.99 6.33
N ARG A 101 0.73 1.76 5.88
CA ARG A 101 1.64 0.98 5.04
C ARG A 101 1.11 0.86 3.62
N VAL A 102 1.98 1.08 2.64
CA VAL A 102 1.69 0.96 1.19
C VAL A 102 2.57 -0.12 0.61
N THR A 103 1.98 -1.05 -0.14
CA THR A 103 2.65 -2.22 -0.71
C THR A 103 2.19 -2.43 -2.16
N LEU A 104 3.03 -3.08 -2.97
CA LEU A 104 2.66 -3.46 -4.32
C LEU A 104 2.04 -4.87 -4.34
N VAL A 105 0.98 -5.04 -5.11
CA VAL A 105 0.30 -6.34 -5.30
C VAL A 105 0.05 -6.66 -6.77
N THR A 106 -0.22 -7.92 -7.07
CA THR A 106 -0.58 -8.38 -8.42
C THR A 106 -1.90 -7.77 -8.87
N LYS A 107 -2.08 -7.71 -10.18
CA LYS A 107 -3.25 -7.05 -10.78
C LYS A 107 -4.56 -7.79 -10.56
N ASN A 108 -4.52 -9.11 -10.67
CA ASN A 108 -5.69 -9.95 -10.68
C ASN A 108 -5.83 -10.65 -9.34
N GLU A 109 -7.07 -10.97 -8.98
CA GLU A 109 -7.35 -11.83 -7.85
C GLU A 109 -6.81 -13.25 -8.10
N PRO A 110 -6.30 -13.93 -7.06
CA PRO A 110 -6.08 -13.39 -5.71
C PRO A 110 -4.90 -12.40 -5.70
N TYR A 111 -5.07 -11.25 -5.04
CA TYR A 111 -4.08 -10.16 -5.00
C TYR A 111 -2.86 -10.57 -4.15
N ARG A 112 -1.79 -10.99 -4.83
CA ARG A 112 -0.56 -11.50 -4.21
C ARG A 112 0.49 -10.40 -4.06
N PRO A 113 1.42 -10.53 -3.10
CA PRO A 113 2.56 -9.61 -3.00
C PRO A 113 3.33 -9.51 -4.31
N HIS A 114 3.60 -8.29 -4.76
CA HIS A 114 4.34 -8.06 -5.99
C HIS A 114 5.87 -8.16 -5.74
N PRO A 115 6.66 -8.77 -6.64
CA PRO A 115 8.12 -8.86 -6.48
C PRO A 115 8.87 -7.53 -6.67
N HIS A 116 8.23 -6.48 -7.22
CA HIS A 116 8.85 -5.15 -7.34
C HIS A 116 8.82 -4.38 -6.03
N ASP A 117 9.78 -3.48 -5.85
CA ASP A 117 9.94 -2.69 -4.63
C ASP A 117 9.36 -1.29 -4.79
N LEU A 118 8.65 -0.81 -3.76
CA LEU A 118 8.52 0.63 -3.54
C LEU A 118 9.84 1.17 -3.00
N VAL A 119 10.30 2.25 -3.61
CA VAL A 119 11.53 2.95 -3.22
C VAL A 119 11.25 4.44 -3.15
N GLY A 120 11.95 5.14 -2.28
CA GLY A 120 11.65 6.54 -2.02
C GLY A 120 11.93 6.93 -0.58
N LYS A 121 11.49 8.14 -0.24
CA LYS A 121 11.50 8.57 1.16
C LYS A 121 10.53 7.70 1.96
N ASP A 122 10.93 7.31 3.17
CA ASP A 122 10.15 6.47 4.10
C ASP A 122 9.78 5.07 3.54
N CYS A 123 10.44 4.65 2.45
CA CYS A 123 10.37 3.27 1.96
C CYS A 123 11.44 2.41 2.63
N ARG A 124 11.05 1.21 3.04
CA ARG A 124 11.96 0.18 3.54
C ARG A 124 11.50 -1.18 3.05
N GLU A 125 12.46 -2.03 2.70
CA GLU A 125 12.18 -3.44 2.40
C GLU A 125 11.11 -3.68 1.32
N GLY A 126 10.95 -2.71 0.39
CA GLY A 126 10.01 -2.78 -0.73
C GLY A 126 8.59 -2.30 -0.43
N TYR A 127 8.35 -1.66 0.70
CA TYR A 127 7.08 -1.02 1.06
C TYR A 127 7.31 0.39 1.62
N TYR A 128 6.29 1.26 1.57
CA TYR A 128 6.30 2.57 2.23
C TYR A 128 5.55 2.50 3.55
N GLU A 129 6.05 3.18 4.58
CA GLU A 129 5.34 3.29 5.85
C GLU A 129 5.51 4.67 6.48
N THR A 130 4.42 5.23 6.97
CA THR A 130 4.44 6.54 7.66
C THR A 130 3.46 6.55 8.83
N GLU A 131 3.70 7.44 9.79
CA GLU A 131 2.79 7.70 10.90
C GLU A 131 1.87 8.88 10.58
N PHE A 132 0.62 8.81 11.02
CA PHE A 132 -0.31 9.93 10.99
C PHE A 132 -0.79 10.27 12.39
N GLY A 133 -1.10 11.55 12.59
CA GLY A 133 -1.65 12.07 13.83
C GLY A 133 -2.99 12.76 13.65
N ALA A 134 -3.50 13.30 14.75
CA ALA A 134 -4.75 14.02 14.92
C ALA A 134 -5.13 14.99 13.78
N ASP A 135 -4.15 15.75 13.30
CA ASP A 135 -4.39 16.93 12.46
C ASP A 135 -4.48 16.60 10.96
N ARG A 136 -4.04 15.41 10.55
CA ARG A 136 -3.90 15.05 9.13
C ARG A 136 -4.89 13.96 8.74
N ARG A 137 -5.96 14.37 8.05
CA ARG A 137 -6.92 13.44 7.44
C ARG A 137 -6.56 13.01 6.03
N VAL A 138 -5.77 13.79 5.30
CA VAL A 138 -5.30 13.44 3.94
C VAL A 138 -3.80 13.17 3.99
N LEU A 139 -3.40 11.99 3.50
CA LEU A 139 -2.00 11.57 3.42
C LEU A 139 -1.58 11.51 1.95
N CYS A 140 -0.59 12.32 1.59
CA CYS A 140 -0.04 12.37 0.24
C CYS A 140 1.29 11.61 0.17
N PHE A 141 1.38 10.68 -0.77
CA PHE A 141 2.54 9.81 -0.94
C PHE A 141 3.49 10.35 -2.00
N GLN A 142 4.26 11.36 -1.60
CA GLN A 142 5.28 11.96 -2.46
C GLN A 142 6.54 11.09 -2.52
N ASN A 143 7.34 11.26 -3.56
CA ASN A 143 8.65 10.60 -3.70
C ASN A 143 8.61 9.07 -3.72
N LEU A 144 7.47 8.47 -4.05
CA LEU A 144 7.36 7.04 -4.27
C LEU A 144 7.74 6.68 -5.69
N GLY A 145 8.71 5.80 -5.88
CA GLY A 145 9.05 5.21 -7.16
C GLY A 145 8.93 3.69 -7.11
N ILE A 146 8.96 3.06 -8.27
CA ILE A 146 8.90 1.60 -8.40
C ILE A 146 10.22 1.10 -8.96
N GLN A 147 10.89 0.25 -8.18
CA GLN A 147 12.09 -0.46 -8.59
C GLN A 147 11.71 -1.86 -9.08
N CYS A 148 11.91 -2.10 -10.38
CA CYS A 148 11.64 -3.40 -10.96
C CYS A 148 12.79 -4.38 -10.68
N VAL A 149 12.40 -5.62 -10.36
CA VAL A 149 13.32 -6.75 -10.20
C VAL A 149 13.49 -7.48 -11.52
N ARG A 150 14.66 -8.07 -11.74
CA ARG A 150 14.90 -8.87 -12.94
C ARG A 150 14.19 -10.21 -12.82
N ARG A 151 13.86 -10.85 -13.95
CA ARG A 151 13.16 -12.15 -13.97
C ARG A 151 13.83 -13.21 -13.08
N ARG A 152 15.16 -13.28 -13.10
CA ARG A 152 15.96 -14.21 -12.27
C ARG A 152 15.88 -13.96 -10.75
N GLU A 153 15.54 -12.74 -10.36
CA GLU A 153 15.46 -12.29 -8.95
C GLU A 153 14.03 -12.40 -8.39
N VAL A 154 13.02 -12.68 -9.23
CA VAL A 154 11.61 -12.74 -8.82
C VAL A 154 11.41 -13.73 -7.67
N ARG A 155 11.99 -14.93 -7.75
CA ARG A 155 11.84 -15.96 -6.72
C ARG A 155 12.36 -15.50 -5.36
N GLU A 156 13.52 -14.86 -5.34
CA GLU A 156 14.12 -14.31 -4.12
C GLU A 156 13.28 -13.16 -3.56
N ALA A 157 12.79 -12.26 -4.42
CA ALA A 157 11.93 -11.16 -4.02
C ALA A 157 10.63 -11.64 -3.36
N ILE A 158 9.97 -12.67 -3.92
CA ILE A 158 8.77 -13.27 -3.33
C ILE A 158 9.06 -13.91 -1.97
N HIS A 159 10.17 -14.66 -1.84
CA HIS A 159 10.58 -15.21 -0.54
C HIS A 159 10.84 -14.11 0.49
N ALA A 160 11.47 -13.01 0.10
CA ALA A 160 11.70 -11.87 0.98
C ALA A 160 10.37 -11.27 1.48
N ARG A 161 9.35 -11.15 0.63
CA ARG A 161 8.00 -10.69 1.05
C ARG A 161 7.38 -11.62 2.08
N LYS A 162 7.50 -12.93 1.88
CA LYS A 162 7.00 -13.95 2.83
C LYS A 162 7.70 -13.83 4.18
N ASN A 163 9.03 -13.78 4.20
CA ASN A 163 9.82 -13.71 5.44
C ASN A 163 9.55 -12.42 6.24
N ARG A 164 9.13 -11.35 5.56
CA ARG A 164 8.79 -10.05 6.16
C ARG A 164 7.31 -9.92 6.51
N ASN A 165 6.51 -10.97 6.34
CA ASN A 165 5.07 -10.95 6.54
C ASN A 165 4.36 -9.86 5.72
N ILE A 166 4.86 -9.59 4.50
CA ILE A 166 4.22 -8.67 3.56
C ILE A 166 3.25 -9.49 2.72
N ASN A 167 2.07 -9.77 3.28
CA ASN A 167 0.97 -10.44 2.57
C ASN A 167 -0.35 -9.78 2.95
N PRO A 168 -0.73 -8.69 2.26
CA PRO A 168 -1.93 -7.96 2.61
C PRO A 168 -3.18 -8.86 2.63
N PHE A 169 -3.43 -9.59 1.56
CA PHE A 169 -4.67 -10.35 1.42
C PHE A 169 -4.61 -11.77 2.03
N GLY A 170 -3.60 -12.07 2.84
CA GLY A 170 -3.45 -13.40 3.45
C GLY A 170 -3.44 -14.56 2.45
N VAL A 171 -3.13 -14.31 1.17
CA VAL A 171 -3.26 -15.30 0.09
C VAL A 171 -2.31 -16.45 0.36
N GLU A 172 -2.83 -17.68 0.31
CA GLU A 172 -2.01 -18.86 0.47
C GLU A 172 -0.93 -18.93 -0.61
N ASN A 173 0.27 -19.34 -0.17
CA ASN A 173 1.43 -19.54 -1.02
C ASN A 173 1.27 -20.84 -1.82
N SER A 174 0.23 -20.94 -2.64
CA SER A 174 0.25 -21.85 -3.79
C SER A 174 1.38 -21.40 -4.73
N PRO A 175 2.16 -22.33 -5.32
CA PRO A 175 3.22 -21.98 -6.25
C PRO A 175 2.60 -21.18 -7.40
N CYS A 176 2.83 -19.87 -7.38
CA CYS A 176 2.45 -19.00 -8.48
C CYS A 176 3.37 -19.35 -9.63
N GLN A 177 2.80 -19.79 -10.74
CA GLN A 177 3.52 -19.96 -11.99
C GLN A 177 3.97 -18.56 -12.44
N TYR A 178 5.24 -18.20 -12.21
CA TYR A 178 5.90 -17.01 -12.76
C TYR A 178 6.77 -17.38 -13.96
#